data_AF-A0A3B8T128-F1
#
_entry.id   AF-A0A3B8T128-F1
#
_cell.length_a   1.000
_cell.length_b   1.000
_cell.length_c   1.000
_cell.angle_alpha   90.00
_cell.angle_beta   90.00
_cell.angle_gamma   90.00
#
_symmetry.space_group_name_H-M   'P 1'
#
loop_
_entity.id
_entity.type
_entity.pdbx_description
1 polymer ?
#
loop_
_entity_poly.entity_id
_entity_poly.type
_entity_poly.pdbx_seq_one_letter_code
_entity_poly.pdbx_strand_id
1 'polypeptide(L)'
;DGEWTPLSTEGGHVTMAAQTEDEWQLLSCLRREFPHVSAERLISGPGLHLMYRTLCVREGQPVKALDTASMMLIAETDLLVQRTLDLFAGFFGIVASDGCLTLGATGGCFVAGGVIPKLGTHFRREIFLDRFKAKGRFHQYLSHIPIKILLDSEAGLYGLQRALSTRSLARFSVRPQ
;
A
#
# COMPACT_ATOMS: atom_id res chain seq x y z
N ASP A 1 13.12 25.03 -14.08
CA ASP A 1 12.59 26.16 -13.29
C ASP A 1 12.54 25.86 -11.78
N GLY A 2 13.00 24.70 -11.31
CA GLY A 2 12.95 24.33 -9.89
C GLY A 2 11.57 23.94 -9.36
N GLU A 3 10.54 23.95 -10.21
CA GLU A 3 9.17 23.57 -9.86
C GLU A 3 8.96 22.04 -9.89
N TRP A 4 8.18 21.53 -8.94
CA TRP A 4 7.74 20.13 -8.90
C TRP A 4 6.68 19.88 -9.98
N THR A 5 6.90 18.87 -10.82
CA THR A 5 5.93 18.43 -11.82
C THR A 5 5.37 17.06 -11.42
N PRO A 6 4.04 16.90 -11.26
CA PRO A 6 3.43 15.61 -10.99
C PRO A 6 3.51 14.74 -12.23
N LEU A 7 3.88 13.48 -12.01
CA LEU A 7 3.77 12.41 -12.97
C LEU A 7 2.63 11.49 -12.51
N SER A 8 1.47 11.63 -13.15
CA SER A 8 0.33 10.76 -12.87
C SER A 8 0.59 9.34 -13.37
N THR A 9 0.23 8.33 -12.58
CA THR A 9 0.43 6.92 -12.91
C THR A 9 -0.74 6.07 -12.42
N GLU A 10 -0.89 4.88 -12.98
CA GLU A 10 -1.83 3.83 -12.54
C GLU A 10 -1.09 2.71 -11.80
N GLY A 11 -0.09 3.08 -11.00
CA GLY A 11 0.84 2.14 -10.35
C GLY A 11 0.16 1.13 -9.41
N GLY A 12 -1.04 1.44 -8.90
CA GLY A 12 -1.85 0.50 -8.11
C GLY A 12 -2.39 -0.69 -8.92
N HIS A 13 -2.47 -0.58 -10.24
CA HIS A 13 -2.98 -1.62 -11.12
C HIS A 13 -1.90 -2.55 -11.67
N VAL A 14 -0.64 -2.40 -11.26
CA VAL A 14 0.41 -3.37 -11.62
C VAL A 14 0.13 -4.73 -10.99
N THR A 15 0.68 -5.80 -11.60
CA THR A 15 0.57 -7.16 -11.08
C THR A 15 1.24 -7.29 -9.72
N MET A 16 0.55 -7.94 -8.78
CA MET A 16 1.09 -8.19 -7.46
C MET A 16 2.10 -9.34 -7.47
N ALA A 17 3.25 -9.12 -6.83
CA ALA A 17 4.34 -10.08 -6.73
C ALA A 17 4.45 -10.63 -5.30
N ALA A 18 4.76 -11.93 -5.20
CA ALA A 18 5.12 -12.58 -3.95
C ALA A 18 6.64 -12.72 -3.82
N GLN A 19 7.16 -12.68 -2.60
CA GLN A 19 8.52 -13.07 -2.26
C GLN A 19 8.60 -14.07 -1.09
N THR A 20 7.54 -14.22 -0.28
CA THR A 20 7.46 -15.26 0.76
C THR A 20 6.53 -16.39 0.33
N GLU A 21 6.69 -17.56 0.95
CA GLU A 21 5.81 -18.71 0.71
C GLU A 21 4.34 -18.39 1.06
N ASP A 22 4.13 -17.67 2.16
CA ASP A 22 2.79 -17.23 2.57
C ASP A 22 2.12 -16.33 1.52
N GLU A 23 2.89 -15.40 0.95
CA GLU A 23 2.43 -14.52 -0.13
C GLU A 23 2.11 -15.34 -1.40
N TRP A 24 2.95 -16.30 -1.76
CA TRP A 24 2.72 -17.20 -2.90
C TRP A 24 1.45 -18.03 -2.74
N GLN A 25 1.19 -18.55 -1.54
CA GLN A 25 -0.01 -19.31 -1.24
C GLN A 25 -1.27 -18.44 -1.33
N LEU A 26 -1.23 -17.23 -0.77
CA LEU A 26 -2.35 -16.28 -0.86
C LEU A 26 -2.65 -15.92 -2.32
N LEU A 27 -1.63 -15.54 -3.10
CA LEU A 27 -1.81 -15.22 -4.52
C LEU A 27 -2.33 -16.42 -5.32
N SER A 28 -1.90 -17.64 -4.97
CA SER A 28 -2.37 -18.88 -5.58
C SER A 28 -3.83 -19.18 -5.32
N CYS A 29 -4.36 -18.77 -4.16
CA CYS A 29 -5.80 -18.80 -3.88
C CYS A 29 -6.53 -17.74 -4.71
N LEU A 30 -6.05 -16.50 -4.68
CA LEU A 30 -6.73 -15.37 -5.33
C LEU A 30 -6.79 -15.48 -6.85
N ARG A 31 -5.77 -16.05 -7.50
CA ARG A 31 -5.79 -16.28 -8.97
C ARG A 31 -6.89 -17.23 -9.45
N ARG A 32 -7.51 -18.01 -8.53
CA ARG A 32 -8.65 -18.87 -8.86
C ARG A 32 -9.95 -18.07 -8.98
N GLU A 33 -10.04 -16.93 -8.31
CA GLU A 33 -11.21 -16.04 -8.30
C GLU A 33 -11.01 -14.85 -9.25
N PHE A 34 -9.78 -14.34 -9.37
CA PHE A 34 -9.46 -13.16 -10.16
C PHE A 34 -8.51 -13.51 -11.32
N PRO A 35 -8.85 -13.14 -12.57
CA PRO A 35 -7.93 -13.27 -13.71
C PRO A 35 -6.63 -12.48 -13.51
N HIS A 36 -6.70 -11.37 -12.78
CA HIS A 36 -5.56 -10.53 -12.45
C HIS A 36 -5.65 -10.05 -11.00
N VAL A 37 -4.56 -10.27 -10.25
CA VAL A 37 -4.41 -9.77 -8.89
C VAL A 37 -3.51 -8.53 -8.95
N SER A 38 -4.13 -7.36 -8.98
CA SER A 38 -3.43 -6.08 -8.93
C SER A 38 -2.90 -5.77 -7.53
N ALA A 39 -1.95 -4.84 -7.43
CA ALA A 39 -1.49 -4.34 -6.15
C ALA A 39 -2.61 -3.78 -5.29
N GLU A 40 -3.43 -2.89 -5.86
CA GLU A 40 -4.57 -2.28 -5.18
C GLU A 40 -5.58 -3.31 -4.65
N ARG A 41 -5.66 -4.49 -5.27
CA ARG A 41 -6.51 -5.60 -4.80
C ARG A 41 -6.17 -6.01 -3.37
N LEU A 42 -4.91 -5.87 -2.95
CA LEU A 42 -4.43 -6.28 -1.64
C LEU A 42 -4.11 -5.09 -0.73
N ILE A 43 -3.47 -4.05 -1.25
CA ILE A 43 -2.99 -2.91 -0.46
C ILE A 43 -4.04 -1.79 -0.33
N SER A 44 -5.29 -2.17 -0.11
CA SER A 44 -6.44 -1.27 0.07
C SER A 44 -7.30 -1.70 1.27
N GLY A 45 -8.26 -0.86 1.67
CA GLY A 45 -9.24 -1.22 2.71
C GLY A 45 -10.01 -2.50 2.38
N PRO A 46 -10.63 -2.61 1.18
CA PRO A 46 -11.24 -3.86 0.72
C PRO A 46 -10.23 -5.01 0.60
N GLY A 47 -8.99 -4.72 0.22
CA GLY A 47 -7.93 -5.71 0.10
C GLY A 47 -7.56 -6.39 1.43
N LEU A 48 -7.55 -5.66 2.54
CA LEU A 48 -7.39 -6.24 3.88
C LEU A 48 -8.45 -7.30 4.18
N HIS A 49 -9.71 -6.96 3.95
CA HIS A 49 -10.81 -7.88 4.21
C HIS A 49 -10.76 -9.09 3.26
N LEU A 50 -10.42 -8.86 1.98
CA LEU A 50 -10.21 -9.93 1.00
C LEU A 50 -9.16 -10.93 1.48
N MET A 51 -7.98 -10.44 1.90
CA MET A 51 -6.92 -11.31 2.40
C MET A 51 -7.35 -12.11 3.62
N TYR A 52 -8.00 -11.47 4.60
CA TYR A 52 -8.52 -12.16 5.79
C TYR A 52 -9.51 -13.27 5.43
N ARG A 53 -10.51 -12.97 4.60
CA ARG A 53 -11.48 -13.97 4.12
C ARG A 53 -10.77 -15.12 3.40
N THR A 54 -9.80 -14.84 2.53
CA THR A 54 -9.08 -15.88 1.80
C THR A 54 -8.29 -16.79 2.74
N LEU A 55 -7.66 -16.23 3.78
CA LEU A 55 -6.98 -17.03 4.80
C LEU A 55 -7.97 -17.87 5.60
N CYS A 56 -9.10 -17.32 6.05
CA CYS A 56 -10.15 -18.09 6.74
C CYS A 56 -10.60 -19.30 5.94
N VAL A 57 -10.92 -19.11 4.65
CA VAL A 57 -11.35 -20.19 3.76
C VAL A 57 -10.26 -21.25 3.61
N ARG A 58 -9.01 -20.84 3.42
CA ARG A 58 -7.88 -21.76 3.24
C ARG A 58 -7.62 -22.61 4.49
N GLU A 59 -7.76 -22.03 5.68
CA GLU A 59 -7.49 -22.68 6.97
C GLU A 59 -8.75 -23.37 7.55
N GLY A 60 -9.88 -23.38 6.82
CA GLY A 60 -11.14 -23.98 7.27
C GLY A 60 -11.75 -23.29 8.50
N GLN A 61 -11.44 -22.01 8.71
CA GLN A 61 -11.90 -21.21 9.85
C GLN A 61 -13.09 -20.32 9.46
N PRO A 62 -14.05 -20.06 10.37
CA PRO A 62 -15.11 -19.12 10.10
C PRO A 62 -14.58 -17.68 10.03
N VAL A 63 -15.17 -16.87 9.16
CA VAL A 63 -14.92 -15.42 9.10
C VAL A 63 -15.61 -14.75 10.29
N LYS A 64 -14.83 -14.16 11.21
CA LYS A 64 -15.35 -13.54 12.44
C LYS A 64 -15.54 -12.03 12.32
N ALA A 65 -14.95 -11.40 11.31
CA ALA A 65 -14.96 -9.96 11.07
C ALA A 65 -15.33 -9.66 9.61
N LEU A 66 -16.20 -8.65 9.41
CA LEU A 66 -16.79 -8.32 8.10
C LEU A 66 -16.16 -7.07 7.45
N ASP A 67 -15.38 -6.31 8.20
CA ASP A 67 -14.71 -5.10 7.75
C ASP A 67 -13.42 -4.84 8.54
N THR A 68 -12.66 -3.82 8.14
CA THR A 68 -11.41 -3.45 8.83
C THR A 68 -11.63 -3.11 10.30
N ALA A 69 -12.73 -2.43 10.65
CA ALA A 69 -12.99 -2.02 12.02
C ALA A 69 -13.20 -3.22 12.95
N SER A 70 -14.06 -4.16 12.54
CA SER A 70 -14.30 -5.41 13.26
C SER A 70 -13.08 -6.32 13.31
N MET A 71 -12.23 -6.30 12.29
CA MET A 71 -10.93 -7.00 12.34
C MET A 71 -10.04 -6.44 13.46
N MET A 72 -9.99 -5.11 13.62
CA MET A 72 -9.11 -4.50 14.64
C MET A 72 -9.56 -4.86 16.07
N LEU A 73 -10.86 -5.07 16.30
CA LEU A 73 -11.39 -5.48 17.61
C LEU A 73 -10.88 -6.85 18.08
N ILE A 74 -10.46 -7.72 17.15
CA ILE A 74 -9.99 -9.08 17.44
C ILE A 74 -8.53 -9.29 17.02
N ALA A 75 -7.81 -8.24 16.64
CA ALA A 75 -6.46 -8.35 16.10
C ALA A 75 -5.46 -8.98 17.08
N GLU A 76 -5.66 -8.81 18.39
CA GLU A 76 -4.76 -9.37 19.41
C GLU A 76 -5.03 -10.86 19.70
N THR A 77 -6.22 -11.38 19.35
CA THR A 77 -6.65 -12.73 19.72
C THR A 77 -6.86 -13.66 18.52
N ASP A 78 -7.00 -13.11 17.31
CA ASP A 78 -7.20 -13.89 16.09
C ASP A 78 -5.93 -13.95 15.23
N LEU A 79 -5.31 -15.13 15.17
CA LEU A 79 -4.07 -15.37 14.43
C LEU A 79 -4.19 -15.09 12.93
N LEU A 80 -5.39 -15.25 12.33
CA LEU A 80 -5.58 -14.97 10.91
C LEU A 80 -5.67 -13.47 10.64
N VAL A 81 -6.22 -12.69 11.57
CA VAL A 81 -6.14 -11.22 11.49
C VAL A 81 -4.68 -10.76 11.60
N GLN A 82 -3.90 -11.30 12.55
CA GLN A 82 -2.47 -10.97 12.68
C GLN A 82 -1.70 -11.29 11.41
N ARG A 83 -1.89 -12.49 10.86
CA ARG A 83 -1.25 -12.91 9.59
C ARG A 83 -1.70 -12.03 8.42
N THR A 84 -2.95 -11.58 8.40
CA THR A 84 -3.44 -10.63 7.39
C THR A 84 -2.73 -9.29 7.48
N LEU A 85 -2.52 -8.76 8.69
CA LEU A 85 -1.81 -7.50 8.90
C LEU A 85 -0.33 -7.60 8.50
N ASP A 86 0.31 -8.75 8.76
CA ASP A 86 1.68 -9.04 8.32
C ASP A 86 1.80 -9.06 6.80
N LEU A 87 0.90 -9.80 6.12
CA LEU A 87 0.85 -9.85 4.67
C LEU A 87 0.57 -8.48 4.05
N PHE A 88 -0.39 -7.73 4.61
CA PHE A 88 -0.70 -6.38 4.15
C PHE A 88 0.52 -5.48 4.20
N ALA A 89 1.21 -5.43 5.35
CA ALA A 89 2.42 -4.61 5.51
C ALA A 89 3.53 -5.06 4.55
N GLY A 90 3.69 -6.36 4.35
CA GLY A 90 4.69 -6.91 3.43
C GLY A 90 4.44 -6.55 1.98
N PHE A 91 3.22 -6.77 1.47
CA PHE A 91 2.84 -6.35 0.12
C PHE A 91 2.95 -4.84 -0.06
N PHE A 92 2.57 -4.05 0.95
CA PHE A 92 2.72 -2.61 0.89
C PHE A 92 4.19 -2.20 0.75
N GLY A 93 5.09 -2.85 1.49
CA GLY A 93 6.54 -2.65 1.38
C GLY A 93 7.08 -2.99 -0.02
N ILE A 94 6.62 -4.09 -0.61
CA ILE A 94 6.98 -4.50 -1.98
C ILE A 94 6.57 -3.43 -2.99
N VAL A 95 5.31 -2.99 -2.96
CA VAL A 95 4.79 -2.00 -3.92
C VAL A 95 5.51 -0.66 -3.79
N ALA A 96 5.67 -0.17 -2.56
CA ALA A 96 6.31 1.11 -2.30
C ALA A 96 7.77 1.12 -2.77
N SER A 97 8.51 0.03 -2.53
CA SER A 97 9.90 -0.10 -2.96
C SER A 97 10.04 -0.26 -4.47
N ASP A 98 9.15 -1.02 -5.12
CA ASP A 98 9.14 -1.15 -6.58
C ASP A 98 8.85 0.21 -7.26
N GLY A 99 7.93 1.01 -6.71
CA GLY A 99 7.70 2.37 -7.16
C GLY A 99 8.95 3.25 -7.04
N CYS A 100 9.66 3.16 -5.91
CA CYS A 100 10.89 3.93 -5.68
C CYS A 100 12.02 3.54 -6.63
N LEU A 101 12.19 2.24 -6.91
CA LEU A 101 13.19 1.75 -7.86
C LEU A 101 12.84 2.14 -9.29
N THR A 102 11.56 2.02 -9.67
CA THR A 102 11.09 2.31 -11.03
C THR A 102 11.27 3.79 -11.38
N LEU A 103 10.98 4.68 -10.43
CA LEU A 103 11.05 6.14 -10.64
C LEU A 103 12.39 6.76 -10.24
N GLY A 104 13.29 6.02 -9.61
CA GLY A 104 14.51 6.58 -9.02
C GLY A 104 14.23 7.57 -7.88
N ALA A 105 13.22 7.31 -7.06
CA ALA A 105 12.65 8.25 -6.09
C ALA A 105 13.50 8.44 -4.81
N THR A 106 14.74 8.94 -4.94
CA THR A 106 15.67 9.15 -3.81
C THR A 106 15.26 10.28 -2.87
N GLY A 107 14.45 11.24 -3.34
CA GLY A 107 13.95 12.35 -2.53
C GLY A 107 12.97 11.95 -1.43
N GLY A 108 12.42 10.73 -1.50
CA GLY A 108 11.54 10.17 -0.48
C GLY A 108 10.31 9.47 -1.03
N CYS A 109 9.72 8.62 -0.20
CA CYS A 109 8.46 7.94 -0.44
C CYS A 109 7.39 8.49 0.51
N PHE A 110 6.27 8.92 -0.05
CA PHE A 110 5.13 9.42 0.71
C PHE A 110 3.98 8.43 0.57
N VAL A 111 3.53 7.90 1.71
CA VAL A 111 2.42 6.97 1.79
C VAL A 111 1.16 7.77 2.13
N ALA A 112 0.31 7.95 1.11
CA ALA A 112 -0.98 8.60 1.23
C ALA A 112 -2.11 7.56 1.22
N GLY A 113 -3.24 7.90 1.83
CA GLY A 113 -4.45 7.07 1.82
C GLY A 113 -4.93 6.71 3.23
N GLY A 114 -6.22 6.42 3.35
CA GLY A 114 -6.89 6.31 4.64
C GLY A 114 -6.69 4.97 5.37
N VAL A 115 -6.18 3.92 4.71
CA VAL A 115 -6.12 2.58 5.32
C VAL A 115 -5.07 2.49 6.43
N ILE A 116 -3.84 2.96 6.20
CA ILE A 116 -2.76 2.89 7.21
C ILE A 116 -3.07 3.76 8.43
N PRO A 117 -3.53 5.02 8.30
CA PRO A 117 -3.96 5.82 9.45
C PRO A 117 -5.05 5.13 10.27
N LYS A 118 -6.01 4.44 9.63
CA LYS A 118 -7.08 3.68 10.31
C LYS A 118 -6.56 2.44 11.04
N LEU A 119 -5.50 1.81 10.56
CA LEU A 119 -4.86 0.68 11.26
C LEU A 119 -4.11 1.14 12.52
N GLY A 120 -3.62 2.38 12.56
CA GLY A 120 -2.92 2.93 13.71
C GLY A 120 -1.75 2.04 14.15
N THR A 121 -1.77 1.61 15.42
CA THR A 121 -0.75 0.74 16.01
C THR A 121 -0.74 -0.69 15.45
N HIS A 122 -1.81 -1.12 14.79
CA HIS A 122 -1.88 -2.44 14.16
C HIS A 122 -1.14 -2.49 12.81
N PHE A 123 -0.72 -1.34 12.25
CA PHE A 123 0.13 -1.35 11.08
C PHE A 123 1.52 -1.89 11.43
N ARG A 124 1.91 -3.01 10.81
CA ARG A 124 3.14 -3.75 11.10
C ARG A 124 4.35 -3.05 10.48
N ARG A 125 4.73 -1.92 11.07
CA ARG A 125 5.74 -0.98 10.55
C ARG A 125 7.08 -1.65 10.26
N GLU A 126 7.57 -2.50 11.16
CA GLU A 126 8.86 -3.18 10.99
C GLU A 126 8.84 -4.10 9.76
N ILE A 127 7.75 -4.87 9.58
CA ILE A 127 7.57 -5.72 8.40
C ILE A 127 7.51 -4.87 7.14
N PHE A 128 6.75 -3.77 7.13
CA PHE A 128 6.73 -2.86 6.00
C PHE A 128 8.13 -2.37 5.62
N LEU A 129 8.94 -1.93 6.60
CA LEU A 129 10.29 -1.42 6.36
C LEU A 129 11.22 -2.52 5.86
N ASP A 130 11.19 -3.70 6.46
CA ASP A 130 12.04 -4.81 6.04
C ASP A 130 11.72 -5.27 4.63
N ARG A 131 10.42 -5.33 4.29
CA ARG A 131 9.95 -5.70 2.95
C ARG A 131 10.22 -4.60 1.93
N PHE A 132 10.18 -3.33 2.32
CA PHE A 132 10.63 -2.21 1.50
C PHE A 132 12.12 -2.35 1.12
N LYS A 133 13.00 -2.72 2.07
CA LYS A 133 14.43 -2.87 1.80
C LYS A 133 14.80 -4.22 1.15
N ALA A 134 13.87 -5.18 1.06
CA ALA A 134 14.11 -6.54 0.58
C ALA A 134 14.22 -6.63 -0.96
N LYS A 135 15.20 -5.93 -1.55
CA LYS A 135 15.46 -5.89 -3.00
C LYS A 135 16.89 -6.32 -3.36
N GLY A 136 17.42 -7.29 -2.61
CA GLY A 136 18.75 -7.87 -2.86
C GLY A 136 19.85 -6.81 -2.84
N ARG A 137 20.64 -6.73 -3.92
CA ARG A 137 21.72 -5.73 -4.06
C ARG A 137 21.27 -4.27 -3.96
N PHE A 138 19.98 -3.98 -4.15
CA PHE A 138 19.41 -2.64 -3.99
C PHE A 138 18.98 -2.33 -2.55
N HIS A 139 19.21 -3.23 -1.58
CA HIS A 139 18.93 -2.98 -0.17
C HIS A 139 19.51 -1.66 0.30
N GLN A 140 20.81 -1.43 0.07
CA GLN A 140 21.48 -0.20 0.50
C GLN A 140 20.89 1.03 -0.18
N TYR A 141 20.53 0.95 -1.47
CA TYR A 141 19.88 2.06 -2.17
C TYR A 141 18.56 2.48 -1.49
N LEU A 142 17.73 1.51 -1.12
CA LEU A 142 16.41 1.75 -0.51
C LEU A 142 16.50 2.16 0.96
N SER A 143 17.50 1.67 1.70
CA SER A 143 17.69 2.00 3.12
C SER A 143 17.94 3.50 3.38
N HIS A 144 18.31 4.28 2.37
CA HIS A 144 18.51 5.72 2.49
C HIS A 144 17.28 6.55 2.11
N ILE A 145 16.23 5.94 1.55
CA ILE A 145 15.04 6.68 1.09
C ILE A 145 14.16 6.99 2.31
N PRO A 146 13.90 8.27 2.62
CA PRO A 146 13.01 8.62 3.72
C PRO A 146 11.57 8.24 3.36
N ILE A 147 10.86 7.64 4.31
CA ILE A 147 9.45 7.26 4.15
C ILE A 147 8.59 8.07 5.12
N LYS A 148 7.53 8.70 4.61
CA LYS A 148 6.58 9.49 5.40
C LYS A 148 5.16 9.01 5.17
N ILE A 149 4.40 8.83 6.24
CA ILE A 149 2.96 8.57 6.17
C ILE A 149 2.25 9.92 6.28
N LEU A 150 1.41 10.25 5.31
CA LEU A 150 0.57 11.44 5.38
C LEU A 150 -0.65 11.14 6.26
N LEU A 151 -0.73 11.86 7.39
CA LEU A 151 -1.84 11.76 8.34
C LEU A 151 -2.91 12.84 8.12
N ASP A 152 -2.60 13.87 7.34
CA ASP A 152 -3.50 14.98 7.04
C ASP A 152 -4.55 14.56 6.00
N SER A 153 -5.83 14.58 6.38
CA SER A 153 -6.94 14.24 5.48
C SER A 153 -7.12 15.27 4.36
N GLU A 154 -6.65 16.50 4.56
CA GLU A 154 -6.83 17.63 3.64
C GLU A 154 -5.64 17.82 2.70
N ALA A 155 -4.65 16.91 2.72
CA ALA A 155 -3.47 16.96 1.84
C ALA A 155 -3.82 17.18 0.36
N GLY A 156 -4.94 16.59 -0.10
CA GLY A 156 -5.47 16.79 -1.45
C GLY A 156 -5.91 18.22 -1.74
N LEU A 157 -6.52 18.92 -0.77
CA LEU A 157 -6.93 20.31 -0.92
C LEU A 157 -5.72 21.26 -0.98
N TYR A 158 -4.69 21.00 -0.17
CA TYR A 158 -3.42 21.73 -0.29
C TYR A 158 -2.76 21.52 -1.66
N GLY A 159 -2.80 20.29 -2.18
CA GLY A 159 -2.34 19.98 -3.54
C GLY A 159 -3.11 20.76 -4.60
N LEU A 160 -4.45 20.83 -4.48
CA LEU A 160 -5.30 21.61 -5.38
C LEU A 160 -4.96 23.10 -5.35
N GLN A 161 -4.82 23.69 -4.16
CA GLN A 161 -4.43 25.09 -4.00
C GLN A 161 -3.09 25.40 -4.68
N ARG A 162 -2.11 24.49 -4.55
CA ARG A 162 -0.82 24.60 -5.23
C ARG A 162 -0.94 24.43 -6.74
N ALA A 163 -1.78 23.52 -7.23
CA ALA A 163 -2.01 23.33 -8.65
C ALA A 163 -2.57 24.59 -9.34
N LEU A 164 -3.44 25.34 -8.66
CA LEU A 164 -4.01 26.59 -9.17
C LEU A 164 -2.99 27.74 -9.28
N SER A 165 -1.93 27.72 -8.47
CA SER A 165 -0.93 28.78 -8.41
C SER A 165 0.40 28.44 -9.12
N THR A 166 0.61 27.17 -9.49
CA THR A 166 1.85 26.71 -10.10
C THR A 166 1.73 26.69 -11.62
N ARG A 167 2.55 27.49 -12.31
CA ARG A 167 2.44 27.70 -13.76
C ARG A 167 2.62 26.41 -14.56
N SER A 168 3.58 25.57 -14.18
CA SER A 168 3.81 24.25 -14.81
C SER A 168 2.62 23.30 -14.68
N LEU A 169 1.68 23.55 -13.75
CA LEU A 169 0.50 22.71 -13.51
C LEU A 169 -0.77 23.23 -14.18
N ALA A 170 -0.72 24.37 -14.85
CA ALA A 170 -1.88 24.96 -15.56
C ALA A 170 -2.52 23.98 -16.57
N ARG A 171 -1.75 23.04 -17.14
CA ARG A 171 -2.24 21.98 -18.04
C ARG A 171 -3.24 21.01 -17.41
N PHE A 172 -3.24 20.90 -16.07
CA PHE A 172 -4.19 20.08 -15.32
C PHE A 172 -5.44 20.87 -14.90
N SER A 173 -5.46 22.17 -15.13
CA SER A 173 -6.60 23.05 -14.85
C SER A 173 -7.52 23.14 -16.06
N VAL A 174 -8.77 22.70 -15.93
CA VAL A 174 -9.77 22.69 -17.02
C VAL A 174 -10.31 24.11 -17.32
N ARG A 175 -10.28 25.02 -16.34
CA ARG A 175 -10.52 26.47 -16.53
C ARG A 175 -9.55 27.27 -15.65
N PRO A 176 -8.53 27.95 -16.23
CA PRO A 176 -7.75 28.94 -15.50
C PRO A 176 -8.61 30.19 -15.22
N GLN A 177 -8.39 30.85 -14.07
CA GLN A 177 -8.95 32.17 -13.79
C GLN A 177 -8.27 33.25 -14.65
#